data_AF-A0A6B2C3A6-F1
#
_entry.id   AF-A0A6B2C3A6-F1
#
_cell.length_a   1.000
_cell.length_b   1.000
_cell.length_c   1.000
_cell.angle_alpha   90.00
_cell.angle_beta   90.00
_cell.angle_gamma   90.00
#
_symmetry.space_group_name_H-M   'P 1'
#
loop_
_entity.id
_entity.type
_entity.pdbx_description
1 polymer ?
#
loop_
_entity_poly.entity_id
_entity_poly.type
_entity_poly.pdbx_seq_one_letter_code
_entity_poly.pdbx_strand_id
1 'polypeptide(L)'
;MLREFISSVISGIFVERYREKRRREAEHLRDIKQRCLEPLLRELQGLKERLMISEARPLHVMCEQLESEPRWWERYSFRGVTGVDPLLYEDLKNHYRDIYQDLEDIEAWVRTKYPDYLLAVCKLLEKISGDPEFKEFKAELERMHAGEEGPFIREDFPQNVILFLTLDVDKDLWPNIYPRVKTVMDKAIRLKEKFYMIPEAQRAREEMHSIIAMIDNCIDKTKKASHQTKLHGKCGYL
;
A
#
# COMPACT_ATOMS: atom_id res chain seq x y z
N MET A 1 -59.88 -14.17 -25.50
CA MET A 1 -60.04 -12.73 -25.17
C MET A 1 -59.74 -12.35 -23.71
N LEU A 2 -60.61 -12.57 -22.71
CA LEU A 2 -60.34 -12.08 -21.34
C LEU A 2 -59.07 -12.70 -20.70
N ARG A 3 -58.82 -14.00 -20.91
CA ARG A 3 -57.61 -14.70 -20.45
C ARG A 3 -56.32 -14.22 -21.12
N GLU A 4 -56.37 -13.88 -22.41
CA GLU A 4 -55.20 -13.40 -23.17
C GLU A 4 -54.84 -11.96 -22.77
N PHE A 5 -55.85 -11.13 -22.48
CA PHE A 5 -55.65 -9.77 -21.98
C PHE A 5 -55.03 -9.76 -20.57
N ILE A 6 -55.52 -10.63 -19.67
CA ILE A 6 -54.94 -10.80 -18.33
C ILE A 6 -53.50 -11.35 -18.41
N SER A 7 -53.23 -12.32 -19.29
CA SER A 7 -51.88 -12.84 -19.54
C SER A 7 -50.95 -11.73 -20.03
N SER A 8 -51.40 -10.88 -20.95
CA SER A 8 -50.61 -9.77 -21.52
C SER A 8 -50.30 -8.68 -20.48
N VAL A 9 -51.26 -8.33 -19.62
CA VAL A 9 -51.07 -7.32 -18.56
C VAL A 9 -50.13 -7.85 -17.48
N ILE A 10 -50.30 -9.11 -17.06
CA ILE A 10 -49.42 -9.74 -16.09
C ILE A 10 -47.99 -9.83 -16.65
N SER A 11 -47.82 -10.27 -17.91
CA SER A 11 -46.50 -10.29 -18.54
C SER A 11 -45.87 -8.90 -18.62
N GLY A 12 -46.64 -7.85 -18.90
CA GLY A 12 -46.16 -6.46 -18.91
C GLY A 12 -45.64 -6.01 -17.54
N ILE A 13 -46.39 -6.30 -16.47
CA ILE A 13 -45.98 -5.98 -15.08
C ILE A 13 -44.70 -6.74 -14.69
N PHE A 14 -44.59 -8.01 -15.06
CA PHE A 14 -43.38 -8.80 -14.80
C PHE A 14 -42.16 -8.27 -15.57
N VAL A 15 -42.33 -7.89 -16.83
CA VAL A 15 -41.25 -7.30 -17.65
C VAL A 15 -40.81 -5.96 -17.07
N GLU A 16 -41.72 -5.08 -16.68
CA GLU A 16 -41.38 -3.79 -16.08
C GLU A 16 -40.70 -3.95 -14.70
N ARG A 17 -41.17 -4.88 -13.86
CA ARG A 17 -40.48 -5.21 -12.59
C ARG A 17 -39.07 -5.74 -12.83
N TYR A 18 -38.89 -6.59 -13.83
CA TYR A 18 -37.57 -7.11 -14.18
C TYR A 18 -36.63 -6.00 -14.70
N ARG A 19 -37.15 -5.10 -15.55
CA ARG A 19 -36.40 -3.93 -16.04
C ARG A 19 -35.98 -3.00 -14.90
N GLU A 20 -36.89 -2.69 -14.00
CA GLU A 20 -36.61 -1.83 -12.84
C GLU A 20 -35.56 -2.46 -11.92
N LYS A 21 -35.66 -3.76 -11.63
CA LYS A 21 -34.65 -4.48 -10.86
C LYS A 21 -33.27 -4.39 -11.51
N ARG A 22 -33.19 -4.65 -12.83
CA ARG A 22 -31.93 -4.54 -13.59
C ARG A 22 -31.36 -3.13 -13.59
N ARG A 23 -32.22 -2.10 -13.64
CA ARG A 23 -31.81 -0.69 -13.54
C ARG A 23 -31.18 -0.41 -12.18
N ARG A 24 -31.83 -0.81 -11.09
CA ARG A 24 -31.32 -0.60 -9.73
C ARG A 24 -30.03 -1.39 -9.48
N GLU A 25 -29.91 -2.62 -9.97
CA GLU A 25 -28.67 -3.40 -9.93
C GLU A 25 -27.51 -2.67 -10.65
N ALA A 26 -27.79 -2.07 -11.81
CA ALA A 26 -26.79 -1.32 -12.57
C ALA A 26 -26.39 -0.01 -11.87
N GLU A 27 -27.36 0.70 -11.30
CA GLU A 27 -27.12 1.92 -10.51
C GLU A 27 -26.31 1.61 -9.25
N HIS A 28 -26.68 0.59 -8.49
CA HIS A 28 -25.95 0.17 -7.29
C HIS A 28 -24.53 -0.29 -7.62
N LEU A 29 -24.33 -1.05 -8.70
CA LEU A 29 -22.98 -1.41 -9.16
C LEU A 29 -22.16 -0.17 -9.52
N ARG A 30 -22.76 0.81 -10.21
CA ARG A 30 -22.09 2.08 -10.54
C ARG A 30 -21.69 2.82 -9.27
N ASP A 31 -22.57 2.88 -8.28
CA ASP A 31 -22.32 3.55 -7.02
C ASP A 31 -21.18 2.86 -6.23
N ILE A 32 -21.19 1.52 -6.13
CA ILE A 32 -20.08 0.77 -5.51
C ILE A 32 -18.76 1.10 -6.20
N LYS A 33 -18.73 1.15 -7.53
CA LYS A 33 -17.50 1.45 -8.26
C LYS A 33 -16.97 2.85 -7.96
N GLN A 34 -17.82 3.86 -8.12
CA GLN A 34 -17.40 5.27 -8.07
C GLN A 34 -17.23 5.78 -6.63
N ARG A 35 -18.08 5.33 -5.71
CA ARG A 35 -18.16 5.86 -4.33
C ARG A 35 -17.61 4.89 -3.29
N CYS A 36 -17.00 3.77 -3.71
CA CYS A 36 -16.33 2.84 -2.81
C CYS A 36 -15.03 2.32 -3.41
N LEU A 37 -15.08 1.52 -4.49
CA LEU A 37 -13.90 0.84 -5.04
C LEU A 37 -12.84 1.81 -5.58
N GLU A 38 -13.23 2.88 -6.26
CA GLU A 38 -12.28 3.85 -6.82
C GLU A 38 -11.55 4.67 -5.73
N PRO A 39 -12.24 5.25 -4.71
CA PRO A 39 -11.57 5.82 -3.55
C PRO A 39 -10.66 4.82 -2.81
N LEU A 40 -11.12 3.57 -2.61
CA LEU A 40 -10.32 2.52 -1.96
C LEU A 40 -9.07 2.18 -2.75
N LEU A 41 -9.17 2.11 -4.09
CA LEU A 41 -8.03 1.86 -4.96
C LEU A 41 -6.96 2.95 -4.82
N ARG A 42 -7.39 4.23 -4.80
CA ARG A 42 -6.48 5.36 -4.56
C ARG A 42 -5.82 5.29 -3.18
N GLU A 43 -6.59 4.96 -2.16
CA GLU A 43 -6.05 4.82 -0.80
C GLU A 43 -5.08 3.65 -0.70
N LEU A 44 -5.37 2.49 -1.29
CA LEU A 44 -4.45 1.35 -1.31
C LEU A 44 -3.12 1.70 -1.99
N GLN A 45 -3.18 2.45 -3.09
CA GLN A 45 -1.98 2.95 -3.78
C GLN A 45 -1.20 3.93 -2.90
N GLY A 46 -1.89 4.90 -2.29
CA GLY A 46 -1.27 5.87 -1.38
C GLY A 46 -0.70 5.22 -0.11
N LEU A 47 -1.35 4.18 0.41
CA LEU A 47 -0.85 3.39 1.53
C LEU A 47 0.39 2.60 1.11
N LYS A 48 0.38 1.98 -0.07
CA LYS A 48 1.56 1.29 -0.62
C LYS A 48 2.75 2.24 -0.68
N GLU A 49 2.59 3.39 -1.33
CA GLU A 49 3.61 4.44 -1.41
C GLU A 49 4.04 4.96 -0.03
N ARG A 50 3.11 4.93 0.95
CA ARG A 50 3.41 5.32 2.32
C ARG A 50 4.26 4.31 3.07
N LEU A 51 4.06 3.02 2.84
CA LEU A 51 4.78 1.96 3.53
C LEU A 51 6.11 1.60 2.84
N MET A 52 6.20 1.82 1.53
CA MET A 52 7.41 1.55 0.77
C MET A 52 8.55 2.50 1.13
N ILE A 53 9.72 1.90 1.38
CA ILE A 53 10.99 2.61 1.50
C ILE A 53 11.47 2.94 0.09
N SER A 54 11.75 4.22 -0.15
CA SER A 54 12.23 4.74 -1.43
C SER A 54 13.06 6.00 -1.20
N GLU A 55 13.81 6.42 -2.21
CA GLU A 55 14.60 7.65 -2.15
C GLU A 55 13.74 8.91 -1.90
N ALA A 56 12.49 8.91 -2.36
CA ALA A 56 11.57 10.02 -2.17
C ALA A 56 11.23 10.27 -0.68
N ARG A 57 11.43 9.28 0.19
CA ARG A 57 11.18 9.38 1.63
C ARG A 57 12.48 9.46 2.43
N PRO A 58 12.72 10.57 3.15
CA PRO A 58 13.82 10.62 4.10
C PRO A 58 13.61 9.61 5.24
N LEU A 59 14.67 8.90 5.63
CA LEU A 59 14.60 7.88 6.68
C LEU A 59 14.47 8.47 8.08
N HIS A 60 15.04 9.64 8.34
CA HIS A 60 14.89 10.33 9.63
C HIS A 60 13.40 10.58 9.97
N VAL A 61 12.60 10.91 8.95
CA VAL A 61 11.14 11.10 9.08
C VAL A 61 10.41 9.81 9.47
N MET A 62 10.96 8.62 9.18
CA MET A 62 10.34 7.35 9.59
C MET A 62 10.50 7.09 11.08
N CYS A 63 11.64 7.43 11.67
CA CYS A 63 11.86 7.23 13.10
C CYS A 63 11.17 8.29 13.94
N GLU A 64 11.14 9.54 13.48
CA GLU A 64 10.36 10.62 14.10
C GLU A 64 8.86 10.28 14.20
N GLN A 65 8.32 9.49 13.28
CA GLN A 65 6.93 9.06 13.33
C GLN A 65 6.60 8.29 14.61
N LEU A 66 7.50 7.44 15.12
CA LEU A 66 7.25 6.64 16.34
C LEU A 66 6.96 7.53 17.56
N GLU A 67 7.58 8.70 17.60
CA GLU A 67 7.45 9.69 18.66
C GLU A 67 6.37 10.75 18.36
N SER A 68 5.88 10.81 17.12
CA SER A 68 4.90 11.80 16.70
C SER A 68 3.54 11.60 17.37
N GLU A 69 2.90 12.72 17.73
CA GLU A 69 1.49 12.77 18.10
C GLU A 69 0.75 13.78 17.19
N PRO A 70 -0.37 13.41 16.55
CA PRO A 70 -1.06 12.12 16.61
C PRO A 70 -0.43 11.06 15.68
N ARG A 71 -0.40 9.80 16.15
CA ARG A 71 0.02 8.64 15.35
C ARG A 71 -1.06 8.24 14.37
N TRP A 72 -0.82 8.50 13.09
CA TRP A 72 -1.83 8.31 12.04
C TRP A 72 -2.32 6.85 11.93
N TRP A 73 -1.46 5.87 12.20
CA TRP A 73 -1.80 4.44 12.07
C TRP A 73 -2.79 3.96 13.13
N GLU A 74 -2.82 4.57 14.32
CA GLU A 74 -3.72 4.18 15.41
C GLU A 74 -5.20 4.40 15.05
N ARG A 75 -5.46 5.37 14.17
CA ARG A 75 -6.82 5.73 13.71
C ARG A 75 -7.06 5.38 12.24
N TYR A 76 -6.11 4.70 11.60
CA TYR A 76 -6.20 4.35 10.19
C TYR A 76 -7.44 3.49 9.94
N SER A 77 -8.29 3.86 8.98
CA SER A 77 -9.40 3.01 8.54
C SER A 77 -9.82 3.26 7.10
N PHE A 78 -10.04 2.18 6.34
CA PHE A 78 -10.55 2.28 4.96
C PHE A 78 -11.97 2.81 4.91
N ARG A 79 -12.79 2.49 5.91
CA ARG A 79 -14.16 2.99 6.03
C ARG A 79 -14.21 4.52 6.21
N GLY A 80 -13.18 5.11 6.80
CA GLY A 80 -13.06 6.54 7.06
C GLY A 80 -12.41 7.34 5.94
N VAL A 81 -12.04 6.71 4.82
CA VAL A 81 -11.36 7.37 3.71
C VAL A 81 -12.29 8.37 3.01
N THR A 82 -11.78 9.56 2.74
CA THR A 82 -12.51 10.59 1.99
C THR A 82 -13.01 10.04 0.64
N GLY A 83 -14.33 10.12 0.44
CA GLY A 83 -14.99 9.67 -0.79
C GLY A 83 -15.50 8.23 -0.75
N VAL A 84 -15.14 7.44 0.27
CA VAL A 84 -15.78 6.15 0.53
C VAL A 84 -17.13 6.37 1.21
N ASP A 85 -18.21 5.89 0.59
CA ASP A 85 -19.52 5.81 1.23
C ASP A 85 -19.53 4.68 2.26
N PRO A 86 -19.80 4.95 3.56
CA PRO A 86 -19.75 3.94 4.60
C PRO A 86 -20.76 2.80 4.43
N LEU A 87 -21.92 3.05 3.80
CA LEU A 87 -22.91 2.00 3.55
C LEU A 87 -22.44 1.08 2.43
N LEU A 88 -21.88 1.65 1.35
CA LEU A 88 -21.32 0.86 0.25
C LEU A 88 -20.09 0.06 0.67
N TYR A 89 -19.30 0.58 1.62
CA TYR A 89 -18.19 -0.17 2.23
C TYR A 89 -18.70 -1.42 2.95
N GLU A 90 -19.75 -1.31 3.75
CA GLU A 90 -20.37 -2.47 4.41
C GLU A 90 -20.97 -3.46 3.40
N ASP A 91 -21.53 -2.96 2.29
CA ASP A 91 -22.06 -3.80 1.22
C ASP A 91 -20.99 -4.62 0.48
N LEU A 92 -19.70 -4.26 0.59
CA LEU A 92 -18.62 -5.10 0.06
C LEU A 92 -18.64 -6.50 0.67
N LYS A 93 -19.10 -6.67 1.93
CA LYS A 93 -19.26 -8.00 2.56
C LYS A 93 -20.15 -8.94 1.74
N ASN A 94 -21.13 -8.37 1.05
CA ASN A 94 -22.15 -9.10 0.30
C ASN A 94 -21.74 -9.36 -1.15
N HIS A 95 -21.02 -8.40 -1.76
CA HIS A 95 -20.71 -8.41 -3.18
C HIS A 95 -19.24 -8.79 -3.50
N TYR A 96 -18.32 -8.43 -2.61
CA TYR A 96 -16.88 -8.56 -2.79
C TYR A 96 -16.20 -8.96 -1.48
N ARG A 97 -16.65 -10.07 -0.89
CA ARG A 97 -16.20 -10.54 0.43
C ARG A 97 -14.68 -10.62 0.57
N ASP A 98 -14.00 -11.09 -0.48
CA ASP A 98 -12.54 -11.22 -0.46
C ASP A 98 -11.83 -9.86 -0.43
N ILE A 99 -12.39 -8.83 -1.07
CA ILE A 99 -11.87 -7.45 -0.99
C ILE A 99 -12.10 -6.91 0.40
N TYR A 100 -13.31 -7.10 0.95
CA TYR A 100 -13.61 -6.65 2.31
C TYR A 100 -12.66 -7.27 3.33
N GLN A 101 -12.41 -8.59 3.25
CA GLN A 101 -11.48 -9.26 4.17
C GLN A 101 -10.05 -8.74 4.01
N ASP A 102 -9.54 -8.61 2.78
CA ASP A 102 -8.19 -8.08 2.55
C ASP A 102 -8.02 -6.66 3.14
N LEU A 103 -9.03 -5.80 3.01
CA LEU A 103 -9.01 -4.44 3.58
C LEU A 103 -8.94 -4.47 5.11
N GLU A 104 -9.72 -5.33 5.77
CA GLU A 104 -9.68 -5.50 7.23
C GLU A 104 -8.32 -6.04 7.69
N ASP A 105 -7.74 -7.00 6.95
CA ASP A 105 -6.43 -7.57 7.28
C ASP A 105 -5.31 -6.53 7.13
N ILE A 106 -5.37 -5.69 6.09
CA ILE A 106 -4.42 -4.57 5.88
C ILE A 106 -4.60 -3.53 6.99
N GLU A 107 -5.83 -3.13 7.33
CA GLU A 107 -6.11 -2.17 8.40
C GLU A 107 -5.59 -2.69 9.76
N ALA A 108 -5.82 -3.97 10.06
CA ALA A 108 -5.30 -4.62 11.26
C ALA A 108 -3.77 -4.61 11.29
N TRP A 109 -3.11 -4.94 10.17
CA TRP A 109 -1.66 -4.87 10.06
C TRP A 109 -1.15 -3.44 10.30
N VAL A 110 -1.75 -2.42 9.69
CA VAL A 110 -1.34 -1.02 9.86
C VAL A 110 -1.44 -0.61 11.33
N ARG A 111 -2.51 -0.99 12.02
CA ARG A 111 -2.69 -0.62 13.42
C ARG A 111 -1.75 -1.35 14.38
N THR A 112 -1.42 -2.59 14.10
CA THR A 112 -0.75 -3.48 15.07
C THR A 112 0.72 -3.73 14.76
N LYS A 113 1.09 -3.85 13.49
CA LYS A 113 2.43 -4.26 13.05
C LYS A 113 3.26 -3.13 12.47
N TYR A 114 2.65 -2.08 11.93
CA TYR A 114 3.38 -0.91 11.44
C TYR A 114 4.36 -0.31 12.47
N PRO A 115 4.00 -0.10 13.76
CA PRO A 115 4.96 0.42 14.73
C PRO A 115 6.15 -0.52 14.97
N ASP A 116 5.92 -1.85 14.98
CA ASP A 116 6.99 -2.84 15.15
C ASP A 116 7.91 -2.89 13.93
N TYR A 117 7.34 -2.76 12.72
CA TYR A 117 8.07 -2.60 11.49
C TYR A 117 8.96 -1.35 11.51
N LEU A 118 8.39 -0.19 11.86
CA LEU A 118 9.15 1.06 11.98
C LEU A 118 10.28 0.94 13.01
N LEU A 119 10.00 0.35 14.17
CA LEU A 119 11.00 0.14 15.21
C LEU A 119 12.15 -0.76 14.73
N ALA A 120 11.85 -1.80 13.95
CA ALA A 120 12.86 -2.67 13.35
C ALA A 120 13.75 -1.89 12.36
N VAL A 121 13.16 -1.05 11.52
CA VAL A 121 13.90 -0.17 10.59
C VAL A 121 14.80 0.80 11.36
N CYS A 122 14.30 1.46 12.41
CA CYS A 122 15.08 2.41 13.21
C CYS A 122 16.28 1.74 13.92
N LYS A 123 16.07 0.56 14.53
CA LYS A 123 17.16 -0.19 15.14
C LYS A 123 18.19 -0.69 14.12
N LEU A 124 17.76 -1.07 12.92
CA LEU A 124 18.67 -1.41 11.83
C LEU A 124 19.52 -0.18 11.44
N LEU A 125 18.89 1.00 11.33
CA LEU A 125 19.60 2.24 11.02
C LEU A 125 20.64 2.61 12.07
N GLU A 126 20.30 2.48 13.36
CA GLU A 126 21.25 2.68 14.46
C GLU A 126 22.46 1.74 14.34
N LYS A 127 22.23 0.46 14.03
CA LYS A 127 23.30 -0.53 13.84
C LYS A 127 24.20 -0.20 12.66
N ILE A 128 23.62 0.22 11.53
CA ILE A 128 24.37 0.67 10.36
C ILE A 128 25.24 1.87 10.74
N SER A 129 24.66 2.91 11.35
CA SER A 129 25.39 4.12 11.76
C SER A 129 26.48 3.90 12.81
N GLY A 130 26.29 2.92 13.68
CA GLY A 130 27.26 2.54 14.70
C GLY A 130 28.49 1.82 14.14
N ASP A 131 28.40 1.25 12.94
CA ASP A 131 29.40 0.33 12.41
C ASP A 131 30.66 1.03 11.86
N PRO A 132 31.87 0.59 12.23
CA PRO A 132 33.12 1.19 11.75
C PRO A 132 33.31 1.10 10.22
N GLU A 133 33.02 -0.04 9.61
CA GLU A 133 33.18 -0.23 8.16
C GLU A 133 32.18 0.65 7.39
N PHE A 134 30.96 0.81 7.91
CA PHE A 134 30.01 1.77 7.37
C PHE A 134 30.52 3.22 7.45
N LYS A 135 31.16 3.62 8.54
CA LYS A 135 31.72 4.98 8.68
C LYS A 135 32.83 5.24 7.66
N GLU A 136 33.67 4.26 7.38
CA GLU A 136 34.69 4.35 6.33
C GLU A 136 34.04 4.47 4.93
N PHE A 137 33.03 3.65 4.65
CA PHE A 137 32.26 3.72 3.41
C PHE A 137 31.55 5.07 3.24
N LYS A 138 30.95 5.61 4.29
CA LYS A 138 30.33 6.94 4.32
C LYS A 138 31.35 8.02 3.96
N ALA A 139 32.51 8.03 4.61
CA ALA A 139 33.56 9.01 4.34
C ALA A 139 34.14 8.89 2.91
N GLU A 140 34.19 7.69 2.35
CA GLU A 140 34.57 7.49 0.94
C GLU A 140 33.56 8.10 -0.03
N LEU A 141 32.27 7.83 0.16
CA LEU A 141 31.20 8.42 -0.65
C LEU A 141 31.18 9.94 -0.56
N GLU A 142 31.32 10.49 0.65
CA GLU A 142 31.41 11.94 0.87
C GLU A 142 32.59 12.59 0.13
N ARG A 143 33.76 11.92 0.11
CA ARG A 143 34.93 12.39 -0.65
C ARG A 143 34.72 12.30 -2.16
N MET A 144 34.08 11.24 -2.65
CA MET A 144 33.82 11.05 -4.09
C MET A 144 32.90 12.12 -4.66
N HIS A 145 31.94 12.58 -3.86
CA HIS A 145 30.95 13.59 -4.24
C HIS A 145 31.26 14.96 -3.62
N ALA A 146 32.48 15.17 -3.13
CA ALA A 146 32.90 16.45 -2.57
C ALA A 146 32.87 17.54 -3.65
N GLY A 147 32.11 18.61 -3.40
CA GLY A 147 31.94 19.71 -4.34
C GLY A 147 30.80 19.55 -5.35
N GLU A 148 30.05 18.44 -5.31
CA GLU A 148 28.77 18.34 -5.99
C GLU A 148 27.71 19.14 -5.21
N GLU A 149 27.50 20.40 -5.56
CA GLU A 149 26.37 21.17 -5.04
C GLU A 149 25.09 20.76 -5.78
N GLY A 150 24.17 20.13 -5.05
CA GLY A 150 22.86 19.79 -5.59
C GLY A 150 21.85 19.53 -4.46
N PRO A 151 20.56 19.82 -4.68
CA PRO A 151 19.50 19.71 -3.67
C PRO A 151 19.23 18.27 -3.16
N PHE A 152 20.04 17.29 -3.61
CA PHE A 152 19.83 15.85 -3.40
C PHE A 152 20.92 15.15 -2.60
N ILE A 153 22.02 15.83 -2.21
CA ILE A 153 22.96 15.23 -1.25
C ILE A 153 22.38 15.41 0.15
N ARG A 154 21.38 14.58 0.47
CA ARG A 154 20.96 14.41 1.86
C ARG A 154 22.10 13.70 2.59
N GLU A 155 22.41 14.15 3.80
CA GLU A 155 23.43 13.54 4.67
C GLU A 155 23.20 12.02 4.90
N ASP A 156 21.96 11.58 4.72
CA ASP A 156 21.50 10.20 4.92
C ASP A 156 21.79 9.28 3.72
N PHE A 157 22.20 9.80 2.56
CA PHE A 157 22.39 9.03 1.32
C PHE A 157 23.21 7.74 1.49
N PRO A 158 24.38 7.75 2.16
CA PRO A 158 25.16 6.52 2.36
C PRO A 158 24.41 5.48 3.19
N GLN A 159 23.64 5.93 4.19
CA GLN A 159 22.85 5.04 5.05
C GLN A 159 21.65 4.45 4.29
N ASN A 160 20.99 5.25 3.44
CA ASN A 160 19.92 4.79 2.56
C ASN A 160 20.40 3.64 1.67
N VAL A 161 21.62 3.73 1.14
CA VAL A 161 22.17 2.70 0.25
C VAL A 161 22.24 1.35 0.96
N ILE A 162 22.80 1.34 2.16
CA ILE A 162 22.92 0.10 2.93
C ILE A 162 21.54 -0.39 3.38
N LEU A 163 20.64 0.51 3.80
CA LEU A 163 19.28 0.12 4.15
C LEU A 163 18.54 -0.51 2.97
N PHE A 164 18.54 0.13 1.80
CA PHE A 164 17.81 -0.32 0.62
C PHE A 164 18.31 -1.69 0.15
N LEU A 165 19.62 -1.87 0.10
CA LEU A 165 20.24 -3.15 -0.19
C LEU A 165 19.89 -4.22 0.85
N THR A 166 19.92 -3.86 2.13
CA THR A 166 19.60 -4.76 3.24
C THR A 166 18.13 -5.15 3.23
N LEU A 167 17.24 -4.27 2.81
CA LEU A 167 15.80 -4.52 2.76
C LEU A 167 15.32 -5.06 1.41
N ASP A 168 16.24 -5.36 0.48
CA ASP A 168 15.94 -5.82 -0.88
C ASP A 168 15.00 -4.86 -1.66
N VAL A 169 15.16 -3.54 -1.44
CA VAL A 169 14.42 -2.49 -2.16
C VAL A 169 14.85 -2.48 -3.63
N ASP A 170 13.86 -2.47 -4.53
CA ASP A 170 14.09 -2.48 -5.97
C ASP A 170 14.88 -1.27 -6.44
N LYS A 171 15.75 -1.49 -7.44
CA LYS A 171 16.63 -0.44 -7.91
C LYS A 171 15.95 0.73 -8.63
N ASP A 172 14.70 0.56 -9.00
CA ASP A 172 13.92 1.60 -9.67
C ASP A 172 13.35 2.61 -8.65
N LEU A 173 13.44 2.32 -7.34
CA LEU A 173 12.94 3.16 -6.24
C LEU A 173 13.97 4.14 -5.66
N TRP A 174 15.19 4.14 -6.20
CA TRP A 174 16.32 4.98 -5.80
C TRP A 174 17.10 5.50 -7.03
N PRO A 175 16.39 6.10 -8.02
CA PRO A 175 16.92 6.41 -9.34
C PRO A 175 18.06 7.43 -9.34
N ASN A 176 18.16 8.31 -8.33
CA ASN A 176 19.30 9.24 -8.24
C ASN A 176 20.41 8.73 -7.32
N ILE A 177 20.08 7.84 -6.36
CA ILE A 177 21.08 7.21 -5.48
C ILE A 177 21.91 6.18 -6.25
N TYR A 178 21.26 5.28 -6.99
CA TYR A 178 21.91 4.13 -7.61
C TYR A 178 23.07 4.49 -8.55
N PRO A 179 22.95 5.47 -9.47
CA PRO A 179 24.04 5.84 -10.37
C PRO A 179 25.30 6.35 -9.63
N ARG A 180 25.11 6.97 -8.46
CA ARG A 180 26.20 7.56 -7.66
C ARG A 180 27.02 6.50 -6.93
N VAL A 181 26.37 5.45 -6.42
CA VAL A 181 27.06 4.36 -5.71
C VAL A 181 27.54 3.22 -6.60
N LYS A 182 27.23 3.25 -7.89
CA LYS A 182 27.51 2.16 -8.82
C LYS A 182 28.99 1.75 -8.84
N THR A 183 29.90 2.71 -8.73
CA THR A 183 31.36 2.48 -8.74
C THR A 183 31.90 1.87 -7.44
N VAL A 184 31.15 1.95 -6.34
CA VAL A 184 31.51 1.38 -5.03
C VAL A 184 30.53 0.29 -4.59
N MET A 185 29.75 -0.26 -5.52
CA MET A 185 28.70 -1.24 -5.23
C MET A 185 29.24 -2.51 -4.55
N ASP A 186 30.45 -2.96 -4.92
CA ASP A 186 31.07 -4.13 -4.28
C ASP A 186 31.27 -3.94 -2.78
N LYS A 187 31.62 -2.72 -2.34
CA LYS A 187 31.74 -2.38 -0.90
C LYS A 187 30.37 -2.32 -0.24
N ALA A 188 29.39 -1.73 -0.91
CA ALA A 188 28.01 -1.66 -0.42
C ALA A 188 27.39 -3.07 -0.27
N ILE A 189 27.68 -4.00 -1.17
CA ILE A 189 27.23 -5.39 -1.11
C ILE A 189 27.86 -6.12 0.10
N ARG A 190 29.15 -5.92 0.38
CA ARG A 190 29.79 -6.50 1.58
C ARG A 190 29.14 -6.00 2.87
N LEU A 191 28.85 -4.70 2.93
CA LEU A 191 28.12 -4.11 4.06
C LEU A 191 26.68 -4.66 4.14
N LYS A 192 25.98 -4.81 3.01
CA LYS A 192 24.67 -5.48 2.96
C LYS A 192 24.78 -6.85 3.61
N GLU A 193 25.70 -7.71 3.18
CA GLU A 193 25.85 -9.09 3.69
C GLU A 193 26.01 -9.12 5.22
N LYS A 194 26.76 -8.17 5.78
CA LYS A 194 26.94 -8.02 7.23
C LYS A 194 25.63 -7.72 7.97
N PHE A 195 24.78 -6.85 7.42
CA PHE A 195 23.51 -6.49 8.04
C PHE A 195 22.34 -7.39 7.61
N TYR A 196 22.49 -8.17 6.54
CA TYR A 196 21.39 -8.90 5.91
C TYR A 196 20.69 -9.88 6.85
N MET A 197 21.45 -10.54 7.71
CA MET A 197 20.97 -11.61 8.59
C MET A 197 20.69 -11.14 10.02
N ILE A 198 20.80 -9.84 10.31
CA ILE A 198 20.52 -9.37 11.67
C ILE A 198 19.00 -9.41 11.91
N PRO A 199 18.55 -9.69 13.15
CA PRO A 199 17.12 -9.86 13.46
C PRO A 199 16.24 -8.68 13.03
N GLU A 200 16.76 -7.45 13.15
CA GLU A 200 16.04 -6.23 12.77
C GLU A 200 15.83 -6.14 11.25
N ALA A 201 16.85 -6.47 10.46
CA ALA A 201 16.74 -6.50 8.99
C ALA A 201 15.78 -7.57 8.50
N GLN A 202 15.88 -8.77 9.07
CA GLN A 202 14.98 -9.86 8.71
C GLN A 202 13.52 -9.50 9.01
N ARG A 203 13.24 -8.98 10.21
CA ARG A 203 11.89 -8.55 10.60
C ARG A 203 11.37 -7.44 9.69
N ALA A 204 12.17 -6.42 9.43
CA ALA A 204 11.77 -5.31 8.58
C ALA A 204 11.46 -5.77 7.13
N ARG A 205 12.30 -6.64 6.55
CA ARG A 205 12.05 -7.23 5.22
C ARG A 205 10.77 -8.06 5.19
N GLU A 206 10.61 -8.97 6.13
CA GLU A 206 9.47 -9.88 6.18
C GLU A 206 8.15 -9.08 6.29
N GLU A 207 8.10 -8.11 7.19
CA GLU A 207 6.91 -7.28 7.38
C GLU A 207 6.64 -6.39 6.16
N MET A 208 7.68 -5.78 5.56
CA MET A 208 7.55 -4.99 4.34
C MET A 208 7.05 -5.83 3.16
N HIS A 209 7.65 -6.99 2.90
CA HIS A 209 7.22 -7.87 1.81
C HIS A 209 5.80 -8.40 2.04
N SER A 210 5.46 -8.76 3.28
CA SER A 210 4.13 -9.26 3.63
C SER A 210 3.05 -8.21 3.34
N ILE A 211 3.21 -6.98 3.83
CA ILE A 211 2.18 -5.95 3.66
C ILE A 211 2.05 -5.49 2.21
N ILE A 212 3.17 -5.38 1.48
CA ILE A 212 3.15 -5.00 0.06
C ILE A 212 2.42 -6.06 -0.77
N ALA A 213 2.67 -7.35 -0.51
CA ALA A 213 1.96 -8.43 -1.18
C ALA A 213 0.45 -8.41 -0.89
N MET A 214 0.05 -8.14 0.36
CA MET A 214 -1.37 -8.00 0.73
C MET A 214 -2.03 -6.84 -0.01
N ILE A 215 -1.38 -5.66 -0.04
CA ILE A 215 -1.91 -4.48 -0.72
C ILE A 215 -2.02 -4.72 -2.24
N ASP A 216 -0.99 -5.29 -2.88
CA ASP A 216 -1.01 -5.56 -4.32
C ASP A 216 -2.11 -6.54 -4.71
N ASN A 217 -2.29 -7.62 -3.93
CA ASN A 217 -3.39 -8.55 -4.12
C ASN A 217 -4.76 -7.86 -4.00
N CYS A 218 -4.93 -7.01 -2.99
CA CYS A 218 -6.17 -6.26 -2.79
C CYS A 218 -6.43 -5.26 -3.93
N ILE A 219 -5.39 -4.56 -4.41
CA ILE A 219 -5.44 -3.66 -5.57
C ILE A 219 -5.92 -4.43 -6.81
N ASP A 220 -5.34 -5.60 -7.08
CA ASP A 220 -5.68 -6.39 -8.26
C ASP A 220 -7.12 -6.90 -8.22
N LYS A 221 -7.58 -7.38 -7.05
CA LYS A 221 -8.99 -7.75 -6.85
C LYS A 221 -9.91 -6.55 -7.05
N THR A 222 -9.54 -5.38 -6.53
CA THR A 222 -10.30 -4.13 -6.65
C THR A 222 -10.40 -3.67 -8.11
N LYS A 223 -9.30 -3.69 -8.86
CA LYS A 223 -9.30 -3.40 -10.31
C LYS A 223 -10.21 -4.37 -11.08
N LYS A 224 -10.12 -5.67 -10.79
CA LYS A 224 -10.98 -6.69 -11.41
C LYS A 224 -12.46 -6.41 -11.12
N ALA A 225 -12.81 -6.09 -9.88
CA ALA A 225 -14.19 -5.73 -9.48
C ALA A 225 -14.68 -4.46 -10.21
N SER A 226 -13.84 -3.44 -10.32
CA SER A 226 -14.14 -2.19 -11.04
C SER A 226 -14.44 -2.40 -12.53
N HIS A 227 -13.90 -3.44 -13.16
CA HIS A 227 -14.18 -3.78 -14.56
C HIS A 227 -15.42 -4.66 -14.77
N GLN A 228 -16.05 -5.18 -13.72
CA GLN A 228 -17.23 -6.07 -13.86
C GLN A 228 -18.44 -5.31 -14.41
N THR A 229 -19.21 -5.91 -15.31
CA THR A 229 -20.40 -5.28 -15.90
C THR A 229 -21.71 -5.63 -15.20
N LYS A 230 -21.67 -6.51 -14.19
CA LYS A 230 -22.83 -6.98 -13.43
C LYS A 230 -22.46 -7.16 -11.96
N LEU A 231 -23.41 -6.86 -11.08
CA LEU A 231 -23.29 -7.09 -9.64
C LEU A 231 -23.31 -8.60 -9.37
N HIS A 232 -22.33 -9.09 -8.62
CA HIS A 232 -22.29 -10.47 -8.14
C HIS A 232 -22.64 -10.50 -6.65
N GLY A 233 -23.33 -11.53 -6.17
CA GLY A 233 -23.76 -11.65 -4.76
C GLY A 233 -25.20 -11.22 -4.49
N LYS A 234 -25.61 -11.27 -3.22
CA LYS A 234 -26.97 -10.93 -2.79
C LYS A 234 -27.00 -9.47 -2.35
N CYS A 235 -27.88 -8.65 -2.93
CA CYS A 235 -28.19 -7.34 -2.40
C CYS A 235 -29.51 -7.41 -1.64
N GLY A 236 -29.52 -7.11 -0.34
CA GLY A 236 -30.74 -7.13 0.47
C GLY A 236 -31.72 -6.00 0.16
N TYR A 237 -31.30 -5.02 -0.64
CA TYR A 237 -32.00 -3.77 -0.89
C TYR A 237 -32.48 -3.62 -2.36
N LEU A 238 -32.27 -4.63 -3.22
CA LEU A 238 -32.61 -4.64 -4.66
C LEU A 238 -33.74 -5.60 -5.04
#